data_AF-A0A2T2P850-F1
#
_entry.id   AF-A0A2T2P850-F1
#
_cell.length_a   1.000
_cell.length_b   1.000
_cell.length_c   1.000
_cell.angle_alpha   90.00
_cell.angle_beta   90.00
_cell.angle_gamma   90.00
#
_symmetry.space_group_name_H-M   'P 1'
#
loop_
_entity.id
_entity.type
_entity.pdbx_description
1 polymer ?
#
loop_
_entity_poly.entity_id
_entity_poly.type
_entity_poly.pdbx_seq_one_letter_code
_entity_poly.pdbx_strand_id
1 'polypeptide(L)'
;MGAEKPTRPAQSQSQARVLYLTLYNLTFAALWLAVLYRVLGAAPGGKGKVFDATEGLARGVQTLTLIEVLHAAVGIVKSPVGTTALQVVTRVIQVWMVWWSFPESTRDSAAYGALVSAWALADSVRYLYLAMNLHGLAPGALVWLRYTMFYALYPVGIGAEWWLLYRAIEPSAGISPVIPPIFYFCLALYIPGSYTMYTYMIKQRRKTLGSKQKSK
;
A
#
# COMPACT_ATOMS: atom_id res chain seq x y z
N MET A 1 -45.67 16.13 -20.92
CA MET A 1 -45.30 16.40 -19.51
C MET A 1 -44.22 15.40 -19.11
N GLY A 2 -42.95 15.76 -19.29
CA GLY A 2 -41.82 14.91 -18.89
C GLY A 2 -41.55 15.09 -17.40
N ALA A 3 -41.65 14.00 -16.63
CA ALA A 3 -41.30 14.01 -15.23
C ALA A 3 -39.77 14.19 -15.08
N GLU A 4 -39.36 15.36 -14.57
CA GLU A 4 -38.00 15.60 -14.12
C GLU A 4 -37.64 14.61 -13.02
N LYS A 5 -36.62 13.78 -13.27
CA LYS A 5 -36.03 12.93 -12.22
C LYS A 5 -35.43 13.85 -11.15
N PRO A 6 -35.70 13.63 -9.85
CA PRO A 6 -35.07 14.41 -8.81
C PRO A 6 -33.56 14.16 -8.84
N THR A 7 -32.80 15.21 -9.09
CA THR A 7 -31.36 15.26 -8.90
C THR A 7 -31.08 15.02 -7.41
N ARG A 8 -30.46 13.89 -7.08
CA ARG A 8 -30.03 13.59 -5.70
C ARG A 8 -29.14 14.74 -5.21
N PRO A 9 -29.43 15.36 -4.05
CA PRO A 9 -28.56 16.38 -3.51
C PRO A 9 -27.18 15.75 -3.23
N ALA A 10 -26.12 16.43 -3.69
CA ALA A 10 -24.76 16.08 -3.35
C ALA A 10 -24.64 16.07 -1.82
N GLN A 11 -24.40 14.90 -1.23
CA GLN A 11 -24.24 14.76 0.22
C GLN A 11 -23.16 15.74 0.69
N SER A 12 -23.55 16.79 1.40
CA SER A 12 -22.66 17.64 2.18
C SER A 12 -21.80 16.72 3.06
N GLN A 13 -20.50 16.61 2.76
CA GLN A 13 -19.61 15.81 3.57
C GLN A 13 -19.49 16.51 4.93
N SER A 14 -19.77 15.78 6.02
CA SER A 14 -19.56 16.32 7.37
C SER A 14 -18.14 16.88 7.51
N GLN A 15 -18.01 18.14 7.92
CA GLN A 15 -16.73 18.82 8.10
C GLN A 15 -15.80 18.04 9.03
N ALA A 16 -16.34 17.42 10.08
CA ALA A 16 -15.58 16.59 11.01
C ALA A 16 -14.95 15.37 10.31
N ARG A 17 -15.68 14.72 9.39
CA ARG A 17 -15.16 13.60 8.60
C ARG A 17 -14.02 14.05 7.68
N VAL A 18 -14.18 15.19 7.02
CA VAL A 18 -13.15 15.74 6.11
C VAL A 18 -11.88 16.08 6.89
N LEU A 19 -12.02 16.75 8.04
CA LEU A 19 -10.90 17.09 8.91
C LEU A 19 -10.18 15.82 9.42
N TYR A 20 -10.92 14.86 9.97
CA TYR A 20 -10.37 13.58 10.44
C TYR A 20 -9.57 12.87 9.35
N LEU A 21 -10.17 12.67 8.17
CA LEU A 21 -9.51 11.97 7.07
C LEU A 21 -8.31 12.76 6.54
N THR A 22 -8.37 14.10 6.55
CA THR A 22 -7.24 14.93 6.13
C THR A 22 -6.05 14.75 7.08
N LEU A 23 -6.28 14.86 8.40
CA LEU A 23 -5.24 14.65 9.40
C LEU A 23 -4.67 13.23 9.33
N TYR A 24 -5.55 12.22 9.26
CA TYR A 24 -5.16 10.82 9.10
C TYR A 24 -4.24 10.62 7.89
N ASN A 25 -4.66 11.08 6.70
CA ASN A 25 -3.89 10.91 5.48
C ASN A 25 -2.56 11.68 5.55
N LEU A 26 -2.53 12.91 6.09
CA LEU A 26 -1.28 13.66 6.24
C LEU A 26 -0.31 12.99 7.22
N THR A 27 -0.82 12.45 8.34
CA THR A 27 0.00 11.69 9.30
C THR A 27 0.60 10.45 8.64
N PHE A 28 -0.18 9.66 7.90
CA PHE A 28 0.34 8.48 7.21
C PHE A 28 1.30 8.83 6.07
N ALA A 29 1.06 9.93 5.35
CA ALA A 29 2.01 10.43 4.36
C ALA A 29 3.36 10.79 5.02
N ALA A 30 3.33 11.50 6.16
CA ALA A 30 4.54 11.85 6.90
C ALA A 30 5.27 10.63 7.46
N LEU A 31 4.54 9.63 7.98
CA LEU A 31 5.12 8.39 8.49
C LEU A 31 5.85 7.59 7.40
N TRP A 32 5.24 7.44 6.22
CA TRP A 32 5.91 6.77 5.10
C TRP A 32 7.07 7.58 4.52
N LEU A 33 6.97 8.91 4.50
CA LEU A 33 8.11 9.76 4.15
C LEU A 33 9.27 9.61 5.14
N ALA A 34 8.97 9.48 6.44
CA ALA A 34 9.99 9.22 7.45
C ALA A 34 10.66 7.85 7.24
N VAL A 35 9.91 6.82 6.86
CA VAL A 35 10.48 5.53 6.46
C VAL A 35 11.40 5.71 5.25
N LEU A 36 10.96 6.41 4.20
CA LEU A 36 11.76 6.66 3.00
C LEU A 36 13.06 7.42 3.32
N TYR A 37 12.97 8.45 4.17
CA TYR A 37 14.13 9.21 4.63
C TYR A 37 15.14 8.30 5.36
N ARG A 38 14.67 7.42 6.23
CA ARG A 38 15.53 6.44 6.93
C ARG A 38 16.17 5.44 5.97
N VAL A 39 15.46 5.00 4.92
CA VAL A 39 16.06 4.16 3.87
C VAL A 39 17.23 4.88 3.21
N LEU A 40 17.02 6.12 2.77
CA LEU A 40 18.06 6.89 2.08
C LEU A 40 19.27 7.16 2.98
N GLY A 41 19.04 7.49 4.25
CA GLY A 41 20.12 7.70 5.22
C GLY A 41 20.89 6.44 5.59
N ALA A 42 20.23 5.28 5.62
CA ALA A 42 20.86 4.01 5.97
C ALA A 42 21.45 3.25 4.77
N ALA A 43 21.05 3.58 3.54
CA ALA A 43 21.50 2.91 2.31
C ALA A 43 23.02 2.83 2.16
N PRO A 44 23.82 3.88 2.47
CA PRO A 44 25.28 3.80 2.42
C PRO A 44 25.88 2.75 3.38
N GLY A 45 25.17 2.41 4.46
CA GLY A 45 25.57 1.38 5.41
C GLY A 45 25.23 -0.05 4.99
N GLY A 46 24.61 -0.23 3.81
CA GLY A 46 24.25 -1.53 3.25
C GLY A 46 22.89 -2.09 3.71
N LYS A 47 22.50 -3.23 3.13
CA LYS A 47 21.18 -3.86 3.29
C LYS A 47 20.73 -4.08 4.74
N GLY A 48 21.65 -4.54 5.60
CA GLY A 48 21.34 -4.78 7.01
C GLY A 48 21.06 -3.49 7.80
N LYS A 49 21.77 -2.39 7.50
CA LYS A 49 21.53 -1.09 8.14
C LYS A 49 20.19 -0.48 7.73
N VAL A 50 19.79 -0.67 6.47
CA VAL A 50 18.45 -0.29 5.99
C VAL A 50 17.38 -1.02 6.79
N PHE A 51 17.52 -2.34 6.97
CA PHE A 51 16.60 -3.13 7.79
C PHE A 51 16.51 -2.61 9.23
N ASP A 52 17.65 -2.46 9.92
CA ASP A 52 17.69 -1.97 11.30
C ASP A 52 17.01 -0.61 11.48
N ALA A 53 17.22 0.30 10.54
CA ALA A 53 16.69 1.65 10.64
C ALA A 53 15.18 1.72 10.37
N THR A 54 14.63 0.80 9.57
CA THR A 54 13.31 0.97 8.95
C THR A 54 12.27 -0.07 9.37
N GLU A 55 12.67 -1.29 9.74
CA GLU A 55 11.73 -2.40 9.98
C GLU A 55 10.68 -2.04 11.03
N GLY A 56 11.11 -1.61 12.22
CA GLY A 56 10.18 -1.37 13.33
C GLY A 56 9.16 -0.27 13.01
N LEU A 57 9.62 0.81 12.36
CA LEU A 57 8.72 1.89 11.95
C LEU A 57 7.78 1.42 10.83
N ALA A 58 8.30 0.79 9.78
CA ALA A 58 7.50 0.33 8.65
C ALA A 58 6.46 -0.72 9.07
N ARG A 59 6.83 -1.67 9.95
CA ARG A 59 5.90 -2.65 10.52
C ARG A 59 4.82 -1.98 11.36
N GLY A 60 5.18 -1.03 12.21
CA GLY A 60 4.23 -0.25 13.01
C GLY A 60 3.23 0.49 12.13
N VAL A 61 3.72 1.27 11.17
CA VAL A 61 2.88 2.03 10.22
C VAL A 61 1.98 1.09 9.41
N GLN A 62 2.52 -0.01 8.89
CA GLN A 62 1.73 -1.00 8.16
C GLN A 62 0.65 -1.65 9.02
N THR A 63 0.94 -1.94 10.30
CA THR A 63 -0.05 -2.50 11.22
C THR A 63 -1.19 -1.51 11.48
N LEU A 64 -0.87 -0.23 11.65
CA LEU A 64 -1.89 0.81 11.85
C LEU A 64 -2.85 0.95 10.66
N THR A 65 -2.46 0.55 9.45
CA THR A 65 -3.35 0.57 8.27
C THR A 65 -4.54 -0.39 8.39
N LEU A 66 -4.58 -1.30 9.37
CA LEU A 66 -5.77 -2.10 9.68
C LEU A 66 -7.00 -1.23 9.95
N ILE A 67 -6.81 0.00 10.44
CA ILE A 67 -7.90 0.96 10.61
C ILE A 67 -8.57 1.34 9.28
N GLU A 68 -7.89 1.23 8.13
CA GLU A 68 -8.50 1.47 6.81
C GLU A 68 -9.60 0.43 6.51
N VAL A 69 -9.43 -0.79 7.00
CA VAL A 69 -10.46 -1.84 6.90
C VAL A 69 -11.68 -1.44 7.72
N LEU A 70 -11.47 -0.89 8.92
CA LEU A 70 -12.55 -0.36 9.76
C LEU A 70 -13.22 0.83 9.08
N HIS A 71 -12.47 1.78 8.52
CA HIS A 71 -13.02 2.92 7.78
C HIS A 71 -13.92 2.50 6.61
N ALA A 72 -13.53 1.44 5.89
CA ALA A 72 -14.36 0.86 4.84
C ALA A 72 -15.60 0.17 5.41
N ALA A 73 -15.45 -0.62 6.48
CA ALA A 73 -16.54 -1.38 7.10
C ALA A 73 -17.65 -0.49 7.68
N VAL A 74 -17.27 0.61 8.34
CA VAL A 74 -18.22 1.58 8.90
C VAL A 74 -18.70 2.64 7.89
N GLY A 75 -18.19 2.59 6.65
CA GLY A 75 -18.61 3.49 5.58
C GLY A 75 -18.05 4.93 5.64
N ILE A 76 -17.05 5.20 6.50
CA ILE A 76 -16.34 6.49 6.50
C ILE A 76 -15.64 6.69 5.14
N VAL A 77 -15.11 5.63 4.53
CA VAL A 77 -14.53 5.66 3.19
C VAL A 77 -15.34 4.75 2.25
N LYS A 78 -15.67 5.26 1.06
CA LYS A 78 -16.39 4.49 0.03
C LYS A 78 -15.41 3.53 -0.65
N SER A 79 -15.19 2.37 -0.04
CA SER A 79 -14.35 1.28 -0.58
C SER A 79 -14.99 -0.08 -0.30
N PRO A 80 -14.88 -1.06 -1.21
CA PRO A 80 -15.28 -2.44 -0.93
C PRO A 80 -14.46 -3.03 0.21
N VAL A 81 -15.12 -3.38 1.32
CA VAL A 81 -14.47 -3.86 2.56
C VAL A 81 -13.57 -5.07 2.29
N GLY A 82 -14.08 -6.08 1.58
CA GLY A 82 -13.31 -7.30 1.30
C GLY A 82 -12.03 -7.04 0.50
N THR A 83 -12.07 -6.13 -0.47
CA THR A 83 -10.89 -5.75 -1.26
C THR A 83 -9.89 -4.95 -0.42
N THR A 84 -10.36 -4.01 0.40
CA THR A 84 -9.50 -3.26 1.33
C THR A 84 -8.86 -4.18 2.36
N ALA A 85 -9.64 -5.10 2.94
CA ALA A 85 -9.14 -6.10 3.88
C ALA A 85 -8.05 -6.97 3.25
N LEU A 86 -8.30 -7.52 2.05
CA LEU A 86 -7.30 -8.34 1.36
C LEU A 86 -6.00 -7.57 1.12
N GLN A 87 -6.07 -6.32 0.65
CA GLN A 87 -4.88 -5.50 0.38
C GLN A 87 -4.09 -5.15 1.65
N VAL A 88 -4.77 -4.84 2.75
CA VAL A 88 -4.13 -4.45 4.01
C VAL A 88 -3.57 -5.67 4.73
N VAL A 89 -4.37 -6.74 4.86
CA VAL A 89 -4.01 -7.94 5.62
C VAL A 89 -2.82 -8.66 4.98
N THR A 90 -2.73 -8.76 3.65
CA THR A 90 -1.57 -9.39 3.00
C THR A 90 -0.27 -8.67 3.33
N ARG A 91 -0.29 -7.34 3.34
CA ARG A 91 0.88 -6.53 3.74
C ARG A 91 1.18 -6.61 5.24
N VAL A 92 0.16 -6.73 6.08
CA VAL A 92 0.35 -6.98 7.52
C VAL A 92 0.97 -8.37 7.76
N ILE A 93 0.53 -9.40 7.04
CA ILE A 93 1.15 -10.73 7.06
C ILE A 93 2.62 -10.61 6.64
N GLN A 94 2.95 -9.86 5.59
CA GLN A 94 4.33 -9.66 5.16
C GLN A 94 5.22 -9.08 6.28
N VAL A 95 4.79 -8.05 6.99
CA VAL A 95 5.64 -7.42 8.02
C VAL A 95 5.75 -8.25 9.30
N TRP A 96 4.75 -9.06 9.64
CA TRP A 96 4.78 -9.87 10.87
C TRP A 96 5.29 -11.30 10.63
N MET A 97 4.72 -12.01 9.66
CA MET A 97 5.05 -13.41 9.39
C MET A 97 6.37 -13.58 8.64
N VAL A 98 6.84 -12.55 7.94
CA VAL A 98 8.11 -12.62 7.19
C VAL A 98 9.17 -11.76 7.85
N TRP A 99 8.98 -10.44 7.95
CA TRP A 99 10.05 -9.55 8.43
C TRP A 99 10.36 -9.76 9.91
N TRP A 100 9.33 -9.77 10.77
CA TRP A 100 9.52 -9.91 12.21
C TRP A 100 9.86 -11.35 12.63
N SER A 101 9.23 -12.36 12.02
CA SER A 101 9.43 -13.76 12.39
C SER A 101 10.74 -14.34 11.86
N PHE A 102 11.22 -13.85 10.71
CA PHE A 102 12.46 -14.29 10.07
C PHE A 102 13.36 -13.09 9.73
N PRO A 103 13.80 -12.33 10.75
CA PRO A 103 14.48 -11.06 10.56
C PRO A 103 15.82 -11.24 9.85
N GLU A 104 16.60 -12.28 10.19
CA GLU A 104 17.91 -12.52 9.55
C GLU A 104 17.79 -12.79 8.04
N SER A 105 16.80 -13.61 7.65
CA SER A 105 16.51 -13.90 6.24
C SER A 105 16.08 -12.65 5.47
N THR A 106 15.32 -11.77 6.11
CA THR A 106 14.87 -10.51 5.51
C THR A 106 16.00 -9.47 5.45
N ARG A 107 16.72 -9.27 6.56
CA ARG A 107 17.83 -8.34 6.76
C ARG A 107 18.97 -8.57 5.77
N ASP A 108 19.27 -9.83 5.49
CA ASP A 108 20.31 -10.21 4.55
C ASP A 108 19.85 -10.08 3.07
N SER A 109 18.63 -9.65 2.79
CA SER A 109 18.13 -9.53 1.42
C SER A 109 18.15 -8.09 0.91
N ALA A 110 18.70 -7.87 -0.29
CA ALA A 110 18.53 -6.58 -0.98
C ALA A 110 17.06 -6.30 -1.35
N ALA A 111 16.24 -7.36 -1.46
CA ALA A 111 14.81 -7.23 -1.73
C ALA A 111 14.07 -6.44 -0.66
N TYR A 112 14.50 -6.52 0.61
CA TYR A 112 13.90 -5.73 1.68
C TYR A 112 14.01 -4.22 1.40
N GLY A 113 15.21 -3.75 1.06
CA GLY A 113 15.46 -2.35 0.74
C GLY A 113 14.62 -1.86 -0.45
N ALA A 114 14.54 -2.69 -1.50
CA ALA A 114 13.71 -2.39 -2.66
C ALA A 114 12.21 -2.33 -2.31
N LEU A 115 11.74 -3.29 -1.51
CA LEU A 115 10.35 -3.39 -1.07
C LEU A 115 9.93 -2.19 -0.22
N VAL A 116 10.68 -1.92 0.86
CA VAL A 116 10.36 -0.83 1.79
C VAL A 116 10.44 0.53 1.08
N SER A 117 11.36 0.71 0.13
CA SER A 117 11.42 1.91 -0.71
C SER A 117 10.18 2.06 -1.60
N ALA A 118 9.79 0.98 -2.29
CA ALA A 118 8.64 0.97 -3.17
C ALA A 118 7.34 1.25 -2.41
N TRP A 119 7.15 0.60 -1.26
CA TRP A 119 6.04 0.84 -0.35
C TRP A 119 6.02 2.27 0.16
N ALA A 120 7.14 2.76 0.72
CA ALA A 120 7.21 4.09 1.30
C ALA A 120 6.93 5.19 0.24
N LEU A 121 7.49 5.07 -0.96
CA LEU A 121 7.23 6.01 -2.04
C LEU A 121 5.77 5.94 -2.51
N ALA A 122 5.23 4.74 -2.74
CA ALA A 122 3.85 4.56 -3.19
C ALA A 122 2.83 5.08 -2.17
N ASP A 123 3.00 4.75 -0.90
CA ASP A 123 2.06 5.14 0.15
C ASP A 123 2.17 6.62 0.51
N SER A 124 3.38 7.20 0.54
CA SER A 124 3.54 8.66 0.74
C SER A 124 2.75 9.45 -0.29
N VAL A 125 2.88 9.09 -1.57
CA VAL A 125 2.14 9.72 -2.67
C VAL A 125 0.64 9.43 -2.57
N ARG A 126 0.25 8.20 -2.23
CA ARG A 126 -1.17 7.82 -2.05
C ARG A 126 -1.85 8.66 -0.99
N TYR A 127 -1.28 8.70 0.20
CA TYR A 127 -1.87 9.41 1.32
C TYR A 127 -1.89 10.92 1.09
N LEU A 128 -0.83 11.50 0.51
CA LEU A 128 -0.82 12.91 0.12
C LEU A 128 -1.91 13.22 -0.91
N TYR A 129 -2.05 12.37 -1.93
CA TYR A 129 -3.14 12.48 -2.91
C TYR A 129 -4.51 12.42 -2.24
N LEU A 130 -4.75 11.45 -1.34
CA LEU A 130 -6.04 11.30 -0.66
C LEU A 130 -6.37 12.53 0.19
N ALA A 131 -5.39 13.08 0.92
CA ALA A 131 -5.56 14.31 1.70
C ALA A 131 -5.96 15.50 0.81
N MET A 132 -5.22 15.76 -0.28
CA MET A 132 -5.50 16.91 -1.15
C MET A 132 -6.79 16.72 -1.96
N ASN A 133 -7.10 15.48 -2.35
CA ASN A 133 -8.29 15.17 -3.14
C ASN A 133 -9.59 15.33 -2.33
N LEU A 134 -9.55 15.19 -1.00
CA LEU A 134 -10.70 15.48 -0.13
C LEU A 134 -11.16 16.95 -0.24
N HIS A 135 -10.22 17.86 -0.49
CA HIS A 135 -10.48 19.30 -0.66
C HIS A 135 -10.64 19.73 -2.12
N GLY A 136 -10.53 18.78 -3.08
CA GLY A 136 -10.53 19.11 -4.51
C GLY A 136 -9.27 19.84 -4.99
N LEU A 137 -8.21 19.88 -4.18
CA LEU A 137 -6.98 20.65 -4.43
C LEU A 137 -5.82 19.81 -4.99
N ALA A 138 -6.05 18.55 -5.35
CA ALA A 138 -5.00 17.65 -5.82
C ALA A 138 -4.39 18.14 -7.17
N PRO A 139 -3.10 18.55 -7.21
CA PRO A 139 -2.47 19.05 -8.43
C PRO A 139 -2.41 17.99 -9.52
N GLY A 140 -2.48 18.39 -10.79
CA GLY A 140 -2.44 17.47 -11.93
C GLY A 140 -1.24 16.53 -11.93
N ALA A 141 -0.05 17.05 -11.55
CA ALA A 141 1.17 16.26 -11.41
C ALA A 141 1.06 15.17 -10.33
N LEU A 142 0.50 15.50 -9.16
CA LEU A 142 0.29 14.54 -8.06
C LEU A 142 -0.68 13.43 -8.47
N VAL A 143 -1.77 13.79 -9.16
CA VAL A 143 -2.71 12.80 -9.71
C VAL A 143 -2.00 11.92 -10.73
N TRP A 144 -1.26 12.49 -11.67
CA TRP A 144 -0.52 11.72 -12.67
C TRP A 144 0.46 10.74 -12.03
N LEU A 145 1.23 11.19 -11.04
CA LEU A 145 2.20 10.38 -10.32
C LEU A 145 1.52 9.20 -9.62
N ARG A 146 0.46 9.48 -8.84
CA ARG A 146 -0.33 8.47 -8.12
C ARG A 146 -0.84 7.34 -9.02
N TYR A 147 -1.24 7.68 -10.24
CA TYR A 147 -1.80 6.72 -11.20
C TYR A 147 -0.77 6.19 -12.21
N THR A 148 0.51 6.56 -12.12
CA THR A 148 1.53 6.11 -13.09
C THR A 148 2.70 5.38 -12.41
N MET A 149 3.06 5.74 -11.18
CA MET A 149 4.21 5.13 -10.47
C MET A 149 4.11 3.60 -10.32
N PHE A 150 2.89 3.04 -10.34
CA PHE A 150 2.67 1.60 -10.23
C PHE A 150 3.35 0.81 -11.35
N TYR A 151 3.58 1.38 -12.54
CA TYR A 151 4.24 0.67 -13.64
C TYR A 151 5.64 0.17 -13.24
N ALA A 152 6.38 0.95 -12.46
CA ALA A 152 7.70 0.57 -11.97
C ALA A 152 7.64 -0.04 -10.57
N LEU A 153 6.92 0.60 -9.64
CA LEU A 153 6.96 0.21 -8.23
C LEU A 153 6.22 -1.08 -7.94
N TYR A 154 5.18 -1.41 -8.70
CA TYR A 154 4.40 -2.61 -8.43
C TYR A 154 5.17 -3.90 -8.76
N PRO A 155 5.81 -4.05 -9.95
CA PRO A 155 6.68 -5.20 -10.20
C PRO A 155 7.81 -5.36 -9.17
N VAL A 156 8.43 -4.25 -8.77
CA VAL A 156 9.48 -4.25 -7.73
C VAL A 156 8.91 -4.72 -6.39
N GLY A 157 7.79 -4.16 -5.96
CA GLY A 157 7.14 -4.50 -4.71
C GLY A 157 6.74 -5.97 -4.65
N ILE A 158 5.95 -6.43 -5.62
CA ILE A 158 5.44 -7.81 -5.61
C ILE A 158 6.56 -8.85 -5.75
N GLY A 159 7.57 -8.56 -6.57
CA GLY A 159 8.74 -9.44 -6.73
C GLY A 159 9.56 -9.54 -5.44
N ALA A 160 9.72 -8.41 -4.74
CA ALA A 160 10.44 -8.39 -3.48
C ALA A 160 9.67 -9.07 -2.33
N GLU A 161 8.34 -8.87 -2.22
CA GLU A 161 7.49 -9.60 -1.28
C GLU A 161 7.57 -11.11 -1.51
N TRP A 162 7.42 -11.53 -2.76
CA TRP A 162 7.51 -12.93 -3.15
C TRP A 162 8.86 -13.53 -2.77
N TRP A 163 9.95 -12.83 -3.06
CA TRP A 163 11.31 -13.30 -2.73
C TRP A 163 11.54 -13.41 -1.22
N LEU A 164 11.10 -12.42 -0.44
CA LEU A 164 11.24 -12.46 1.02
C LEU A 164 10.42 -13.58 1.63
N LEU A 165 9.19 -13.80 1.16
CA LEU A 165 8.36 -14.92 1.58
C LEU A 165 9.02 -16.26 1.25
N TYR A 166 9.61 -16.40 0.05
CA TYR A 166 10.36 -17.58 -0.34
C TYR A 166 11.55 -17.85 0.60
N ARG A 167 12.35 -16.83 0.90
CA ARG A 167 13.48 -16.97 1.83
C ARG A 167 13.08 -17.28 3.27
N ALA A 168 11.82 -17.05 3.64
CA ALA A 168 11.30 -17.40 4.97
C ALA A 168 10.87 -18.88 5.08
N ILE A 169 10.74 -19.60 3.96
CA ILE A 169 10.28 -21.00 3.95
C ILE A 169 11.23 -21.92 4.71
N GLU A 170 12.52 -21.91 4.37
CA GLU A 170 13.51 -22.78 5.01
C GLU A 170 13.63 -22.51 6.52
N PRO A 171 13.79 -21.26 6.99
CA PRO A 171 13.74 -20.94 8.42
C PRO A 171 12.43 -21.36 9.10
N SER A 172 11.29 -21.27 8.40
CA SER A 172 9.98 -21.65 8.96
C SER A 172 9.82 -23.15 9.21
N ALA A 173 10.55 -24.00 8.46
CA ALA A 173 10.54 -25.44 8.65
C ALA A 173 11.10 -25.84 10.03
N GLY A 174 12.02 -25.04 10.58
CA GLY A 174 12.54 -25.23 11.94
C GLY A 174 11.53 -24.93 13.05
N ILE A 175 10.43 -24.25 12.76
CA ILE A 175 9.35 -23.95 13.71
C ILE A 175 8.27 -25.02 13.65
N SER A 176 7.79 -25.32 12.44
CA SER A 176 6.76 -26.35 12.23
C SER A 176 6.77 -26.83 10.77
N PRO A 177 6.62 -28.15 10.53
CA PRO A 177 6.54 -28.69 9.18
C PRO A 177 5.29 -28.25 8.40
N VAL A 178 4.30 -27.65 9.07
CA VAL A 178 3.06 -27.17 8.44
C VAL A 178 3.22 -25.78 7.81
N ILE A 179 4.19 -24.96 8.26
CA ILE A 179 4.36 -23.59 7.77
C ILE A 179 4.89 -23.56 6.33
N PRO A 180 5.92 -24.36 5.93
CA PRO A 180 6.44 -24.34 4.56
C PRO A 180 5.36 -24.62 3.50
N PRO A 181 4.50 -25.66 3.62
CA PRO A 181 3.40 -25.87 2.67
C PRO A 181 2.45 -24.67 2.54
N ILE A 182 2.14 -23.98 3.65
CA ILE A 182 1.30 -22.77 3.63
C ILE A 182 2.00 -21.65 2.86
N PHE A 183 3.30 -21.44 3.09
CA PHE A 183 4.05 -20.40 2.39
C PHE A 183 4.17 -20.69 0.88
N TYR A 184 4.39 -21.95 0.49
CA TYR A 184 4.35 -22.34 -0.93
C TYR A 184 2.98 -22.08 -1.56
N PHE A 185 1.90 -22.39 -0.85
CA PHE A 185 0.55 -22.07 -1.31
C PHE A 185 0.36 -20.55 -1.48
N CYS A 186 0.82 -19.74 -0.51
CA CYS A 186 0.80 -18.28 -0.65
C CYS A 186 1.61 -17.80 -1.86
N LEU A 187 2.83 -18.30 -2.09
CA LEU A 187 3.64 -17.96 -3.27
C LEU A 187 2.93 -18.29 -4.59
N ALA A 188 2.17 -19.39 -4.65
CA ALA A 188 1.40 -19.74 -5.82
C ALA A 188 0.27 -18.74 -6.08
N LEU A 189 -0.39 -18.22 -5.03
CA LEU A 189 -1.45 -17.21 -5.15
C LEU A 189 -0.95 -15.84 -5.62
N TYR A 190 0.33 -15.52 -5.41
CA TYR A 190 0.92 -14.26 -5.87
C TYR A 190 0.88 -14.12 -7.40
N ILE A 191 1.00 -15.21 -8.16
CA ILE A 191 1.00 -15.15 -9.63
C ILE A 191 -0.34 -14.62 -10.18
N PRO A 192 -1.49 -15.29 -9.96
CA PRO A 192 -2.77 -14.78 -10.45
C PRO A 192 -3.17 -13.46 -9.77
N GLY A 193 -2.93 -13.33 -8.46
CA GLY A 193 -3.25 -12.12 -7.72
C GLY A 193 -2.52 -10.89 -8.26
N SER A 194 -1.23 -11.04 -8.57
CA SER A 194 -0.40 -9.95 -9.06
C SER A 194 -0.87 -9.44 -10.43
N TYR A 195 -1.20 -10.35 -11.35
CA TYR A 195 -1.71 -10.03 -12.68
C TYR A 195 -3.05 -9.30 -12.63
N THR A 196 -4.00 -9.80 -11.84
CA THR A 196 -5.32 -9.19 -11.70
C THR A 196 -5.23 -7.76 -11.14
N MET A 197 -4.42 -7.54 -10.11
CA MET A 197 -4.25 -6.21 -9.51
C MET A 197 -3.52 -5.25 -10.46
N TYR A 198 -2.50 -5.72 -11.18
CA TYR A 198 -1.77 -4.89 -12.15
C TYR A 198 -2.69 -4.41 -13.28
N THR A 199 -3.44 -5.32 -13.89
CA THR A 199 -4.39 -4.97 -14.96
C THR A 199 -5.52 -4.07 -14.46
N TYR A 200 -5.97 -4.25 -13.21
CA TYR A 200 -6.92 -3.36 -12.56
C TYR A 200 -6.38 -1.92 -12.42
N MET A 201 -5.12 -1.74 -11.99
CA MET A 201 -4.52 -0.40 -11.88
C MET A 201 -4.37 0.29 -13.25
N ILE A 202 -4.06 -0.46 -14.31
CA ILE A 202 -4.05 0.08 -15.69
C ILE A 202 -5.45 0.60 -16.08
N LYS A 203 -6.51 -0.16 -15.76
CA LYS A 203 -7.90 0.27 -16.00
C LYS A 203 -8.24 1.53 -15.19
N GLN A 204 -7.86 1.58 -13.91
CA GLN A 204 -8.07 2.75 -13.05
C GLN A 204 -7.37 4.01 -13.59
N ARG A 205 -6.13 3.86 -14.05
CA ARG A 205 -5.37 4.95 -14.68
C ARG A 205 -6.09 5.49 -15.91
N ARG A 206 -6.47 4.61 -16.85
CA ARG A 206 -7.18 5.00 -18.08
C ARG A 206 -8.48 5.74 -17.77
N LYS A 207 -9.25 5.27 -16.78
CA LYS A 207 -10.49 5.90 -16.35
C LYS A 207 -10.26 7.32 -15.79
N THR A 208 -9.25 7.50 -14.95
CA THR A 208 -9.04 8.76 -14.21
C THR A 208 -8.29 9.81 -15.03
N LEU A 209 -7.27 9.41 -15.78
CA LEU A 209 -6.48 10.33 -16.60
C LEU A 209 -7.10 10.55 -17.99
N GLY A 210 -7.72 9.52 -18.58
CA GLY A 210 -8.37 9.63 -19.88
C GLY A 210 -9.66 10.47 -19.86
N SER A 211 -10.37 10.52 -18.72
CA SER A 211 -11.52 11.42 -18.55
C SER A 211 -11.11 12.89 -18.43
N LYS A 212 -9.99 13.18 -17.75
CA LYS A 212 -9.45 14.55 -17.66
C LYS A 212 -8.97 15.11 -19.00
N GLN A 213 -8.49 14.26 -19.92
CA GLN A 213 -8.09 14.67 -21.27
C GLN A 213 -9.27 15.05 -22.17
N LYS A 214 -10.49 14.57 -21.89
CA LYS A 214 -11.70 14.91 -22.66
C LYS A 214 -12.43 16.16 -22.14
N SER A 215 -12.02 16.68 -20.98
CA SER A 215 -12.62 17.85 -20.32
C SER A 215 -11.77 19.12 -20.46
N LYS A 216 -10.66 19.04 -21.19
CA LYS A 216 -9.89 20.18 -21.68
C LYS A 216 -10.18 20.35 -23.15
#